data_AF-A0A1C7M827-F1
#
_entry.id   AF-A0A1C7M827-F1
#
_cell.length_a   1.000
_cell.length_b   1.000
_cell.length_c   1.000
_cell.angle_alpha   90.00
_cell.angle_beta   90.00
_cell.angle_gamma   90.00
#
_symmetry.space_group_name_H-M   'P 1'
#
loop_
_entity.id
_entity.type
_entity.pdbx_description
1 polymer ?
#
loop_
_entity_poly.entity_id
_entity_poly.type
_entity_poly.pdbx_seq_one_letter_code
_entity_poly.pdbx_strand_id
1 'polypeptide(L)'
;MPSPHMHTTSLSSVSSPPSTPLSTTAPGGGLGRLNSSTSTFVPRKVTIKDGSGLEVDLERFKKAGPIVSPPVIVPSSPARKTVVRMETPEAKAKRLAEENEKERLKKAAEETARRAAEEEEKKKREDERKKKEEEEERARKEEEEKKEQLRKEEEERRSCVRRKKTKNDSGRRKRRRSGCGWRRRVHKAEEERLAKEAAQKAEELKALAAEEGEVEEAPEAEEAADDAAKEEAKDKVSDKGPLRIDTAAHSETPKRRPGPLDLSGTKVPIPVPLPSALATARVIEDLGSIAYPEGIKSPKVELNVNAKQGKFRYDREFLLQFMAICKEKPDSLPPLDAIGLEPADQNFAMSRGGSGRRTSSASMPPPASTAARQASIGL
;
A
#
# COMPACT_ATOMS: atom_id res chain seq x y z
N MET A 1 -12.62 48.35 33.31
CA MET A 1 -12.31 48.81 34.68
C MET A 1 -13.61 49.00 35.42
N PRO A 2 -13.82 48.41 36.61
CA PRO A 2 -13.30 47.14 37.13
C PRO A 2 -14.24 46.00 36.64
N SER A 3 -14.52 44.83 37.27
CA SER A 3 -13.72 43.90 38.11
C SER A 3 -14.16 42.44 37.81
N PRO A 4 -13.34 41.40 38.06
CA PRO A 4 -13.68 39.99 37.78
C PRO A 4 -14.19 39.21 39.00
N HIS A 5 -15.02 38.18 38.79
CA HIS A 5 -15.34 37.19 39.83
C HIS A 5 -14.38 35.99 39.74
N MET A 6 -13.56 35.80 40.77
CA MET A 6 -12.70 34.62 40.90
C MET A 6 -13.52 33.48 41.53
N HIS A 7 -13.51 32.30 40.91
CA HIS A 7 -13.83 31.05 41.61
C HIS A 7 -12.59 30.16 41.63
N THR A 8 -11.97 30.13 42.80
CA THR A 8 -10.98 29.12 43.20
C THR A 8 -11.73 27.94 43.80
N THR A 9 -11.55 26.75 43.22
CA THR A 9 -12.03 25.49 43.80
C THR A 9 -10.97 24.39 43.64
N SER A 10 -10.18 24.24 44.71
CA SER A 10 -9.78 22.95 45.29
C SER A 10 -9.22 21.86 44.36
N LEU A 11 -7.90 21.90 44.17
CA LEU A 11 -7.12 20.72 43.83
C LEU A 11 -6.99 19.78 45.04
N SER A 12 -7.89 18.81 45.17
CA SER A 12 -7.72 17.69 46.13
C SER A 12 -8.62 16.51 45.80
N SER A 13 -8.10 15.56 45.02
CA SER A 13 -8.62 14.19 44.95
C SER A 13 -7.48 13.24 44.64
N VAL A 14 -7.00 12.57 45.70
CA VAL A 14 -5.98 11.53 45.63
C VAL A 14 -6.54 10.30 44.93
N SER A 15 -6.01 9.98 43.74
CA SER A 15 -6.37 8.76 43.03
C SER A 15 -5.63 7.57 43.63
N SER A 16 -6.37 6.63 44.21
CA SER A 16 -5.82 5.42 44.84
C SER A 16 -5.06 4.53 43.84
N PRO A 17 -3.98 3.84 44.25
CA PRO A 17 -3.38 2.80 43.42
C PRO A 17 -4.37 1.62 43.23
N PRO A 18 -4.33 0.92 42.09
CA PRO A 18 -5.22 -0.20 41.83
C PRO A 18 -4.91 -1.39 42.75
N SER A 19 -5.97 -2.08 43.19
CA SER A 19 -5.87 -3.30 44.00
C SER A 19 -5.00 -4.37 43.33
N THR A 20 -3.95 -4.80 44.00
CA THR A 20 -3.15 -5.95 43.56
C THR A 20 -3.95 -7.25 43.74
N PRO A 21 -3.84 -8.22 42.81
CA PRO A 21 -4.47 -9.53 43.01
C PRO A 21 -3.78 -10.27 44.16
N LEU A 22 -4.57 -10.67 45.15
CA LEU A 22 -4.12 -11.51 46.27
C LEU A 22 -3.62 -12.86 45.75
N SER A 23 -2.32 -13.11 45.86
CA SER A 23 -1.76 -14.45 45.73
C SER A 23 -2.22 -15.33 46.89
N THR A 24 -3.31 -16.07 46.70
CA THR A 24 -3.76 -17.05 47.69
C THR A 24 -2.83 -18.27 47.63
N THR A 25 -2.07 -18.48 48.71
CA THR A 25 -1.21 -19.66 48.89
C THR A 25 -1.51 -20.24 50.27
N ALA A 26 -2.72 -20.77 50.43
CA ALA A 26 -3.18 -21.46 51.64
C ALA A 26 -3.68 -22.87 51.27
N PRO A 27 -3.18 -23.94 51.91
CA PRO A 27 -3.63 -25.29 51.63
C PRO A 27 -4.91 -25.60 52.42
N GLY A 28 -6.09 -25.47 51.78
CA GLY A 28 -7.34 -25.95 52.37
C GLY A 28 -8.64 -25.32 51.85
N GLY A 29 -9.31 -26.00 50.91
CA GLY A 29 -10.77 -26.16 50.90
C GLY A 29 -11.70 -24.96 50.58
N GLY A 30 -12.07 -24.83 49.30
CA GLY A 30 -13.36 -24.24 48.85
C GLY A 30 -13.52 -22.72 48.97
N LEU A 31 -14.39 -22.04 48.21
CA LEU A 31 -15.25 -22.43 47.08
C LEU A 31 -15.21 -21.31 46.02
N GLY A 32 -15.10 -21.65 44.75
CA GLY A 32 -14.96 -20.65 43.68
C GLY A 32 -14.77 -21.27 42.30
N ARG A 33 -15.62 -22.23 41.94
CA ARG A 33 -15.45 -23.09 40.76
C ARG A 33 -15.84 -22.37 39.45
N LEU A 34 -15.07 -21.35 39.07
CA LEU A 34 -15.17 -20.74 37.75
C LEU A 34 -14.62 -21.72 36.70
N ASN A 35 -15.51 -22.14 35.80
CA ASN A 35 -15.30 -23.08 34.70
C ASN A 35 -15.07 -24.56 35.12
N SER A 36 -15.88 -25.45 34.52
CA SER A 36 -15.81 -26.91 34.69
C SER A 36 -15.08 -27.63 33.56
N SER A 37 -14.80 -26.98 32.42
CA SER A 37 -14.14 -27.58 31.24
C SER A 37 -12.65 -27.26 31.14
N THR A 38 -12.09 -26.47 32.07
CA THR A 38 -10.65 -26.17 32.10
C THR A 38 -9.86 -27.27 32.80
N SER A 39 -8.83 -27.78 32.14
CA SER A 39 -7.84 -28.70 32.73
C SER A 39 -7.24 -28.07 34.01
N THR A 40 -7.25 -28.81 35.11
CA THR A 40 -6.64 -28.36 36.37
C THR A 40 -5.15 -28.17 36.16
N PHE A 41 -4.64 -26.96 36.46
CA PHE A 41 -3.23 -26.64 36.24
C PHE A 41 -2.33 -27.49 37.14
N VAL A 42 -1.72 -28.52 36.56
CA VAL A 42 -0.65 -29.30 37.20
C VAL A 42 0.68 -28.63 36.86
N PRO A 43 1.34 -27.93 37.80
CA PRO A 43 2.63 -27.31 37.53
C PRO A 43 3.67 -28.40 37.19
N ARG A 44 4.25 -28.29 35.99
CA ARG A 44 5.36 -29.17 35.57
C ARG A 44 6.66 -28.73 36.25
N LYS A 45 7.48 -29.70 36.67
CA LYS A 45 8.80 -29.44 37.28
C LYS A 45 9.63 -28.56 36.33
N VAL A 46 10.02 -27.38 36.80
CA VAL A 46 10.93 -26.47 36.08
C VAL A 46 12.36 -26.85 36.43
N THR A 47 13.17 -27.19 35.43
CA THR A 47 14.60 -27.45 35.58
C THR A 47 15.38 -26.21 35.13
N ILE A 48 16.11 -25.59 36.06
CA ILE A 48 16.96 -24.44 35.75
C ILE A 48 18.31 -24.97 35.28
N LYS A 49 18.77 -24.49 34.12
CA LYS A 49 20.07 -24.84 33.54
C LYS A 49 20.98 -23.61 33.48
N ASP A 50 22.28 -23.84 33.64
CA ASP A 50 23.28 -22.80 33.45
C ASP A 50 23.61 -22.58 31.96
N GLY A 51 24.49 -21.63 31.68
CA GLY A 51 24.96 -21.34 30.31
C GLY A 51 25.75 -22.48 29.64
N SER A 52 26.08 -23.55 30.35
CA SER A 52 26.70 -24.77 29.84
C SER A 52 25.68 -25.90 29.59
N GLY A 53 24.43 -25.72 30.01
CA GLY A 53 23.34 -26.68 29.82
C GLY A 53 23.18 -27.73 30.94
N LEU A 54 23.98 -27.61 32.01
CA LEU A 54 23.90 -28.47 33.20
C LEU A 54 22.76 -28.01 34.13
N GLU A 55 22.07 -28.95 34.77
CA GLU A 55 20.97 -28.64 35.71
C GLU A 55 21.54 -28.11 37.03
N VAL A 56 21.10 -26.91 37.41
CA VAL A 56 21.59 -26.21 38.60
C VAL A 56 20.89 -26.78 39.85
N ASP A 57 21.68 -27.36 40.74
CA ASP A 57 21.22 -27.90 42.02
C ASP A 57 20.79 -26.76 42.98
N LEU A 58 19.49 -26.49 43.01
CA LEU A 58 18.87 -25.46 43.83
C LEU A 58 18.83 -25.82 45.33
N GLU A 59 19.07 -27.08 45.72
CA GLU A 59 19.00 -27.49 47.13
C GLU A 59 20.14 -26.86 47.94
N ARG A 60 21.30 -26.62 47.30
CA ARG A 60 22.45 -25.91 47.89
C ARG A 60 22.17 -24.47 48.29
N PHE A 61 21.14 -23.85 47.69
CA PHE A 61 20.72 -22.48 47.98
C PHE A 61 19.53 -22.42 48.97
N LYS A 62 18.95 -23.56 49.37
CA LYS A 62 18.00 -23.63 50.49
C LYS A 62 18.76 -23.45 51.80
N LYS A 63 19.00 -22.18 52.16
CA LYS A 63 19.55 -21.82 53.47
C LYS A 63 18.62 -22.36 54.56
N ALA A 64 19.15 -23.25 55.40
CA ALA A 64 18.39 -23.86 56.48
C ALA A 64 17.73 -22.80 57.36
N GLY A 65 16.45 -23.01 57.68
CA GLY A 65 15.76 -22.26 58.72
C GLY A 65 16.43 -22.48 60.09
N PRO A 66 16.11 -21.65 61.11
CA PRO A 66 16.80 -21.70 62.39
C PRO A 66 16.63 -23.07 63.05
N ILE A 67 17.74 -23.79 63.19
CA ILE A 67 17.79 -25.06 63.92
C ILE A 67 17.58 -24.75 65.40
N VAL A 68 16.50 -25.30 65.96
CA VAL A 68 16.24 -25.28 67.40
C VAL A 68 17.20 -26.25 68.08
N SER A 69 18.10 -25.72 68.91
CA SER A 69 18.99 -26.50 69.78
C SER A 69 18.40 -26.60 71.20
N PRO A 70 18.65 -27.70 71.93
CA PRO A 70 18.06 -27.97 73.25
C PRO A 70 18.62 -27.04 74.36
N PRO A 71 17.92 -26.93 75.52
CA PRO A 71 18.26 -25.96 76.55
C PRO A 71 19.58 -26.29 77.28
N VAL A 72 20.49 -25.33 77.30
CA VAL A 72 21.73 -25.39 78.10
C VAL A 72 21.44 -24.90 79.52
N ILE A 73 21.82 -25.72 80.50
CA ILE A 73 21.72 -25.43 81.93
C ILE A 73 22.66 -24.28 82.29
N VAL A 74 22.15 -23.26 82.99
CA VAL A 74 22.95 -22.15 83.52
C VAL A 74 23.63 -22.52 84.84
N PRO A 75 24.96 -22.39 84.96
CA PRO A 75 25.61 -22.20 86.25
C PRO A 75 25.69 -20.71 86.62
N SER A 76 25.53 -20.46 87.92
CA SER A 76 25.60 -19.18 88.62
C SER A 76 26.66 -18.17 88.11
N SER A 77 26.28 -16.90 88.10
CA SER A 77 27.11 -15.72 87.83
C SER A 77 28.42 -15.67 88.64
N PRO A 78 29.54 -15.31 88.00
CA PRO A 78 30.59 -14.49 88.62
C PRO A 78 30.36 -13.00 88.34
N ALA A 79 30.55 -12.16 89.35
CA ALA A 79 30.28 -10.72 89.28
C ALA A 79 31.09 -10.00 88.19
N ARG A 80 30.46 -9.02 87.52
CA ARG A 80 31.10 -8.16 86.53
C ARG A 80 32.18 -7.29 87.18
N LYS A 81 33.45 -7.68 87.04
CA LYS A 81 34.58 -6.75 87.12
C LYS A 81 34.84 -6.22 85.71
N THR A 82 34.22 -5.09 85.36
CA THR A 82 34.57 -4.33 84.16
C THR A 82 35.96 -3.73 84.34
N VAL A 83 36.99 -4.52 84.05
CA VAL A 83 38.34 -3.99 83.83
C VAL A 83 38.27 -3.18 82.54
N VAL A 84 38.04 -1.88 82.68
CA VAL A 84 38.25 -0.92 81.60
C VAL A 84 39.74 -0.92 81.32
N ARG A 85 40.16 -1.79 80.40
CA ARG A 85 41.53 -1.79 79.87
C ARG A 85 41.66 -0.53 79.03
N MET A 86 42.06 0.56 79.70
CA MET A 86 42.41 1.83 79.08
C MET A 86 43.33 1.55 77.90
N GLU A 87 42.82 1.80 76.70
CA GLU A 87 43.62 1.70 75.49
C GLU A 87 44.70 2.78 75.58
N THR A 88 45.97 2.41 75.37
CA THR A 88 47.02 3.41 75.27
C THR A 88 46.70 4.35 74.10
N PRO A 89 46.97 5.66 74.22
CA PRO A 89 46.58 6.64 73.20
C PRO A 89 47.13 6.28 71.80
N GLU A 90 48.29 5.65 71.76
CA GLU A 90 48.94 5.09 70.57
C GLU A 90 48.10 4.01 69.85
N ALA A 91 47.46 3.09 70.60
CA ALA A 91 46.63 2.02 70.03
C ALA A 91 45.30 2.52 69.46
N LYS A 92 44.84 3.70 69.89
CA LYS A 92 43.68 4.41 69.33
C LYS A 92 44.08 5.20 68.08
N ALA A 93 45.22 5.90 68.13
CA ALA A 93 45.76 6.62 66.97
C ALA A 93 46.04 5.68 65.78
N LYS A 94 46.63 4.50 66.03
CA LYS A 94 46.92 3.52 64.96
C LYS A 94 45.66 2.99 64.27
N ARG A 95 44.58 2.73 65.01
CA ARG A 95 43.28 2.31 64.44
C ARG A 95 42.64 3.41 63.60
N LEU A 96 42.67 4.66 64.06
CA LEU A 96 42.10 5.79 63.34
C LEU A 96 42.87 6.07 62.04
N ALA A 97 44.19 5.89 62.03
CA ALA A 97 45.00 5.94 60.82
C ALA A 97 44.66 4.82 59.82
N GLU A 98 44.54 3.57 60.29
CA GLU A 98 44.17 2.41 59.45
C GLU A 98 42.74 2.52 58.89
N GLU A 99 41.80 3.07 59.66
CA GLU A 99 40.43 3.32 59.23
C GLU A 99 40.37 4.41 58.15
N ASN A 100 41.10 5.52 58.33
CA ASN A 100 41.21 6.60 57.35
C ASN A 100 41.90 6.11 56.06
N GLU A 101 42.96 5.31 56.15
CA GLU A 101 43.60 4.70 54.98
C GLU A 101 42.63 3.78 54.22
N LYS A 102 41.87 2.93 54.93
CA LYS A 102 40.81 2.10 54.33
C LYS A 102 39.69 2.93 53.71
N GLU A 103 39.33 4.07 54.30
CA GLU A 103 38.34 5.00 53.72
C GLU A 103 38.87 5.66 52.44
N ARG A 104 40.14 6.09 52.41
CA ARG A 104 40.78 6.64 51.22
C ARG A 104 40.90 5.61 50.09
N LEU A 105 41.26 4.37 50.41
CA LEU A 105 41.27 3.26 49.44
C LEU A 105 39.88 2.95 48.88
N LYS A 106 38.84 2.96 49.73
CA LYS A 106 37.44 2.81 49.28
C LYS A 106 37.01 3.95 48.35
N LYS A 107 37.29 5.21 48.70
CA LYS A 107 36.98 6.38 47.86
C LYS A 107 37.72 6.35 46.52
N ALA A 108 38.99 5.93 46.50
CA ALA A 108 39.74 5.76 45.26
C ALA A 108 39.20 4.62 44.38
N ALA A 109 38.78 3.50 44.98
CA ALA A 109 38.14 2.39 44.27
C ALA A 109 36.75 2.79 43.72
N GLU A 110 35.95 3.53 44.50
CA GLU A 110 34.66 4.07 44.07
C GLU A 110 34.82 5.09 42.93
N GLU A 111 35.80 5.99 43.01
CA GLU A 111 36.07 6.97 41.97
C GLU A 111 36.51 6.32 40.66
N THR A 112 37.42 5.34 40.73
CA THR A 112 37.88 4.60 39.54
C THR A 112 36.76 3.76 38.92
N ALA A 113 35.92 3.11 39.73
CA ALA A 113 34.72 2.42 39.26
C ALA A 113 33.72 3.38 38.60
N ARG A 114 33.48 4.56 39.18
CA ARG A 114 32.60 5.60 38.62
C ARG A 114 33.13 6.14 37.29
N ARG A 115 34.44 6.42 37.20
CA ARG A 115 35.08 6.88 35.95
C ARG A 115 34.97 5.84 34.84
N ALA A 116 35.19 4.56 35.16
CA ALA A 116 35.04 3.46 34.20
C ALA A 116 33.59 3.30 33.71
N ALA A 117 32.60 3.40 34.61
CA ALA A 117 31.18 3.36 34.24
C ALA A 117 30.77 4.55 33.34
N GLU A 118 31.26 5.75 33.63
CA GLU A 118 30.99 6.95 32.82
C GLU A 118 31.64 6.87 31.43
N GLU A 119 32.83 6.27 31.30
CA GLU A 119 33.47 6.02 30.02
C GLU A 119 32.72 4.97 29.19
N GLU A 120 32.26 3.89 29.82
CA GLU A 120 31.46 2.85 29.14
C GLU A 120 30.12 3.40 28.66
N GLU A 121 29.44 4.24 29.46
CA GLU A 121 28.19 4.90 29.06
C GLU A 121 28.42 5.87 27.88
N LYS A 122 29.47 6.70 27.93
CA LYS A 122 29.82 7.59 26.82
C LYS A 122 30.12 6.82 25.54
N LYS A 123 30.83 5.69 25.63
CA LYS A 123 31.14 4.83 24.48
C LYS A 123 29.87 4.21 23.87
N LYS A 124 28.98 3.65 24.70
CA LYS A 124 27.66 3.16 24.26
C LYS A 124 26.85 4.24 23.54
N ARG A 125 26.82 5.46 24.09
CA ARG A 125 26.10 6.61 23.50
C ARG A 125 26.72 7.11 22.20
N GLU A 126 28.04 7.07 22.07
CA GLU A 126 28.75 7.37 20.81
C GLU A 126 28.44 6.33 19.73
N ASP A 127 28.50 5.03 20.06
CA ASP A 127 28.26 3.95 19.12
C ASP A 127 26.78 3.91 18.68
N GLU A 128 25.84 4.18 19.59
CA GLU A 128 24.43 4.38 19.25
C GLU A 128 24.22 5.60 18.32
N ARG A 129 24.88 6.74 18.59
CA ARG A 129 24.80 7.93 17.74
C ARG A 129 25.33 7.65 16.33
N LYS A 130 26.52 7.02 16.22
CA LYS A 130 27.13 6.64 14.94
C LYS A 130 26.23 5.69 14.15
N LYS A 131 25.67 4.67 14.80
CA LYS A 131 24.75 3.72 14.15
C LYS A 131 23.49 4.41 13.63
N LYS A 132 22.90 5.34 14.40
CA LYS A 132 21.73 6.11 13.99
C LYS A 132 22.04 7.05 12.82
N GLU A 133 23.19 7.70 12.84
CA GLU A 133 23.65 8.59 11.76
C GLU A 133 23.91 7.80 10.46
N GLU A 134 24.51 6.60 10.54
CA GLU A 134 24.69 5.70 9.40
C GLU A 134 23.36 5.18 8.84
N GLU A 135 22.39 4.86 9.70
CA GLU A 135 21.05 4.42 9.29
C GLU A 135 20.27 5.57 8.61
N GLU A 136 20.35 6.79 9.13
CA GLU A 136 19.75 7.99 8.54
C GLU A 136 20.40 8.36 7.20
N GLU A 137 21.73 8.26 7.07
CA GLU A 137 22.43 8.49 5.80
C GLU A 137 22.04 7.44 4.73
N ARG A 138 21.91 6.17 5.12
CA ARG A 138 21.42 5.10 4.24
C ARG A 138 19.97 5.32 3.80
N ALA A 139 19.09 5.66 4.74
CA ALA A 139 17.69 5.98 4.44
C ALA A 139 17.57 7.18 3.49
N ARG A 140 18.39 8.22 3.68
CA ARG A 140 18.43 9.40 2.80
C ARG A 140 18.91 9.06 1.39
N LYS A 141 19.96 8.23 1.26
CA LYS A 141 20.43 7.73 -0.06
C LYS A 141 19.35 6.90 -0.76
N GLU A 142 18.65 6.02 -0.04
CA GLU A 142 17.57 5.20 -0.59
C GLU A 142 16.34 6.05 -1.00
N GLU A 143 16.00 7.11 -0.26
CA GLU A 143 14.94 8.06 -0.65
C GLU A 143 15.34 8.86 -1.91
N GLU A 144 16.59 9.34 -1.97
CA GLU A 144 17.11 10.08 -3.12
C GLU A 144 17.12 9.21 -4.40
N GLU A 145 17.58 7.95 -4.30
CA GLU A 145 17.58 7.02 -5.43
C GLU A 145 16.14 6.71 -5.89
N LYS A 146 15.21 6.41 -4.97
CA LYS A 146 13.78 6.21 -5.31
C LYS A 146 13.18 7.43 -6.00
N LYS A 147 13.53 8.63 -5.56
CA LYS A 147 13.06 9.89 -6.15
C LYS A 147 13.65 10.13 -7.54
N GLU A 148 14.87 9.70 -7.81
CA GLU A 148 15.49 9.74 -9.13
C GLU A 148 14.85 8.70 -10.08
N GLN A 149 14.64 7.47 -9.61
CA GLN A 149 13.95 6.41 -10.35
C GLN A 149 12.53 6.85 -10.77
N LEU A 150 11.74 7.42 -9.84
CA LEU A 150 10.41 7.97 -10.14
C LEU A 150 10.43 9.10 -11.17
N ARG A 151 11.46 9.97 -11.15
CA ARG A 151 11.63 11.03 -12.16
C ARG A 151 11.93 10.45 -13.54
N LYS A 152 12.82 9.45 -13.62
CA LYS A 152 13.15 8.73 -14.86
C LYS A 152 11.93 8.01 -15.44
N GLU A 153 11.15 7.33 -14.59
CA GLU A 153 9.90 6.67 -15.00
C GLU A 153 8.86 7.68 -15.51
N GLU A 154 8.68 8.82 -14.83
CA GLU A 154 7.75 9.85 -15.29
C GLU A 154 8.18 10.47 -16.63
N GLU A 155 9.48 10.73 -16.82
CA GLU A 155 10.03 11.23 -18.08
C GLU A 155 9.85 10.22 -19.23
N GLU A 156 10.14 8.94 -19.00
CA GLU A 156 9.92 7.90 -19.99
C GLU A 156 8.43 7.78 -20.34
N ARG A 157 7.54 7.82 -19.34
CA ARG A 157 6.08 7.81 -19.54
C ARG A 157 5.62 9.00 -20.38
N ARG A 158 6.12 10.22 -20.10
CA ARG A 158 5.88 11.43 -20.90
C ARG A 158 6.39 11.29 -22.34
N SER A 159 7.59 10.74 -22.52
CA SER A 159 8.20 10.49 -23.84
C SER A 159 7.41 9.46 -24.67
N CYS A 160 6.96 8.38 -24.04
CA CYS A 160 6.11 7.35 -24.63
C CYS A 160 4.76 7.93 -25.08
N VAL A 161 4.11 8.75 -24.25
CA VAL A 161 2.88 9.48 -24.60
C VAL A 161 3.11 10.42 -25.78
N ARG A 162 4.20 11.21 -25.78
CA ARG A 162 4.56 12.09 -26.91
C ARG A 162 4.75 11.29 -28.21
N ARG A 163 5.46 10.16 -28.17
CA ARG A 163 5.70 9.27 -29.32
C ARG A 163 4.41 8.60 -29.82
N LYS A 164 3.48 8.24 -28.94
CA LYS A 164 2.14 7.75 -29.32
C LYS A 164 1.32 8.84 -29.99
N LYS A 165 1.34 10.09 -29.48
CA LYS A 165 0.63 11.24 -30.07
C LYS A 165 1.12 11.58 -31.47
N THR A 166 2.45 11.62 -31.70
CA THR A 166 3.00 11.89 -33.04
C THR A 166 2.75 10.76 -34.04
N LYS A 167 2.78 9.49 -33.60
CA LYS A 167 2.37 8.35 -34.44
C LYS A 167 0.89 8.41 -34.84
N ASN A 168 0.01 8.77 -33.90
CA ASN A 168 -1.43 8.90 -34.18
C ASN A 168 -1.71 10.06 -35.15
N ASP A 169 -1.14 11.25 -34.90
CA ASP A 169 -1.35 12.40 -35.79
C ASP A 169 -0.82 12.17 -37.21
N SER A 170 0.39 11.62 -37.34
CA SER A 170 0.95 11.26 -38.66
C SER A 170 0.12 10.19 -39.38
N GLY A 171 -0.39 9.19 -38.65
CA GLY A 171 -1.37 8.22 -39.16
C GLY A 171 -2.66 8.89 -39.65
N ARG A 172 -3.24 9.79 -38.85
CA ARG A 172 -4.44 10.57 -39.20
C ARG A 172 -4.19 11.46 -40.42
N ARG A 173 -3.03 12.11 -40.52
CA ARG A 173 -2.62 12.93 -41.68
C ARG A 173 -2.44 12.09 -42.94
N LYS A 174 -1.84 10.89 -42.84
CA LYS A 174 -1.73 9.94 -43.97
C LYS A 174 -3.11 9.44 -44.42
N ARG A 175 -4.01 9.10 -43.47
CA ARG A 175 -5.39 8.67 -43.77
C ARG A 175 -6.23 9.79 -44.42
N ARG A 176 -6.10 11.05 -43.95
CA ARG A 176 -6.71 12.23 -44.60
C ARG A 176 -6.18 12.44 -46.02
N ARG A 177 -4.85 12.44 -46.22
CA ARG A 177 -4.24 12.57 -47.56
C ARG A 177 -4.71 11.48 -48.54
N SER A 178 -4.69 10.22 -48.10
CA SER A 178 -5.16 9.09 -48.89
C SER A 178 -6.66 9.20 -49.22
N GLY A 179 -7.51 9.55 -48.24
CA GLY A 179 -8.95 9.74 -48.45
C GLY A 179 -9.29 10.89 -49.41
N CYS A 180 -8.58 12.03 -49.34
CA CYS A 180 -8.77 13.12 -50.30
C CYS A 180 -8.30 12.74 -51.72
N GLY A 181 -7.17 12.02 -51.83
CA GLY A 181 -6.67 11.52 -53.13
C GLY A 181 -7.51 10.38 -53.73
N TRP A 182 -8.30 9.67 -52.92
CA TRP A 182 -9.29 8.71 -53.40
C TRP A 182 -10.57 9.44 -53.86
N ARG A 183 -11.12 10.35 -53.05
CA ARG A 183 -12.28 11.19 -53.43
C ARG A 183 -12.06 11.95 -54.73
N ARG A 184 -10.90 12.59 -54.93
CA ARG A 184 -10.59 13.29 -56.19
C ARG A 184 -10.56 12.35 -57.41
N ARG A 185 -10.14 11.09 -57.24
CA ARG A 185 -10.16 10.10 -58.33
C ARG A 185 -11.57 9.61 -58.63
N VAL A 186 -12.42 9.43 -57.62
CA VAL A 186 -13.84 9.09 -57.80
C VAL A 186 -14.55 10.21 -58.56
N HIS A 187 -14.46 11.47 -58.10
CA HIS A 187 -15.08 12.61 -58.78
C HIS A 187 -14.62 12.76 -60.23
N LYS A 188 -13.30 12.66 -60.49
CA LYS A 188 -12.77 12.75 -61.86
C LYS A 188 -13.30 11.63 -62.76
N ALA A 189 -13.43 10.40 -62.24
CA ALA A 189 -13.96 9.28 -63.02
C ALA A 189 -15.47 9.41 -63.28
N GLU A 190 -16.23 9.99 -62.34
CA GLU A 190 -17.65 10.30 -62.49
C GLU A 190 -17.88 11.40 -63.53
N GLU A 191 -17.12 12.49 -63.45
CA GLU A 191 -17.09 13.59 -64.42
C GLU A 191 -16.72 13.10 -65.83
N GLU A 192 -15.71 12.24 -65.96
CA GLU A 192 -15.33 11.62 -67.23
C GLU A 192 -16.42 10.68 -67.79
N ARG A 193 -17.17 9.98 -66.92
CA ARG A 193 -18.32 9.17 -67.34
C ARG A 193 -19.48 10.04 -67.81
N LEU A 194 -19.80 11.11 -67.11
CA LEU A 194 -20.84 12.07 -67.52
C LEU A 194 -20.47 12.76 -68.84
N ALA A 195 -19.21 13.14 -69.03
CA ALA A 195 -18.72 13.70 -70.29
C ALA A 195 -18.83 12.69 -71.46
N LYS A 196 -18.51 11.41 -71.21
CA LYS A 196 -18.69 10.34 -72.21
C LYS A 196 -20.15 10.06 -72.54
N GLU A 197 -21.04 10.05 -71.54
CA GLU A 197 -22.48 9.88 -71.74
C GLU A 197 -23.09 11.09 -72.48
N ALA A 198 -22.66 12.31 -72.16
CA ALA A 198 -23.07 13.53 -72.86
C ALA A 198 -22.55 13.56 -74.30
N ALA A 199 -21.32 13.11 -74.56
CA ALA A 199 -20.78 12.98 -75.91
C ALA A 199 -21.55 11.94 -76.74
N GLN A 200 -21.86 10.78 -76.15
CA GLN A 200 -22.69 9.75 -76.80
C GLN A 200 -24.10 10.27 -77.11
N LYS A 201 -24.76 10.95 -76.17
CA LYS A 201 -26.07 11.60 -76.40
C LYS A 201 -26.01 12.69 -77.46
N ALA A 202 -24.92 13.47 -77.52
CA ALA A 202 -24.72 14.48 -78.55
C ALA A 202 -24.43 13.89 -79.94
N GLU A 203 -23.78 12.71 -80.01
CA GLU A 203 -23.59 11.94 -81.24
C GLU A 203 -24.91 11.31 -81.71
N GLU A 204 -25.67 10.71 -80.80
CA GLU A 204 -27.00 10.13 -81.04
C GLU A 204 -28.00 11.19 -81.52
N LEU A 205 -28.06 12.36 -80.86
CA LEU A 205 -28.87 13.51 -81.30
C LEU A 205 -28.41 14.07 -82.66
N LYS A 206 -27.11 14.03 -82.98
CA LYS A 206 -26.61 14.42 -84.30
C LYS A 206 -26.89 13.40 -85.38
N ALA A 207 -26.94 12.11 -85.05
CA ALA A 207 -27.36 11.06 -85.96
C ALA A 207 -28.86 11.19 -86.30
N LEU A 208 -29.70 11.45 -85.28
CA LEU A 208 -31.13 11.73 -85.45
C LEU A 208 -31.38 13.04 -86.22
N ALA A 209 -30.65 14.11 -85.92
CA ALA A 209 -30.74 15.39 -86.65
C ALA A 209 -30.07 15.37 -88.04
N ALA A 210 -29.44 14.26 -88.43
CA ALA A 210 -29.02 14.01 -89.81
C ALA A 210 -30.03 13.15 -90.58
N GLU A 211 -31.07 12.62 -89.92
CA GLU A 211 -32.19 11.88 -90.50
C GLU A 211 -33.38 12.80 -90.83
N GLU A 212 -33.67 13.80 -89.99
CA GLU A 212 -34.66 14.86 -90.29
C GLU A 212 -33.98 16.21 -90.57
N GLY A 213 -34.33 16.83 -91.70
CA GLY A 213 -33.73 18.08 -92.16
C GLY A 213 -34.59 19.33 -91.96
N GLU A 214 -33.89 20.46 -91.78
CA GLU A 214 -34.27 21.84 -92.12
C GLU A 214 -35.34 22.57 -91.26
N VAL A 215 -34.93 23.70 -90.63
CA VAL A 215 -35.51 25.09 -90.74
C VAL A 215 -35.02 25.98 -89.57
N GLU A 216 -35.00 27.31 -89.80
CA GLU A 216 -34.53 28.46 -89.00
C GLU A 216 -35.31 28.68 -87.65
N GLU A 217 -35.11 29.68 -86.77
CA GLU A 217 -34.45 31.01 -86.82
C GLU A 217 -34.09 31.48 -85.37
N ALA A 218 -33.38 32.62 -85.20
CA ALA A 218 -33.10 33.28 -83.92
C ALA A 218 -34.25 34.22 -83.46
N PRO A 219 -34.24 34.78 -82.22
CA PRO A 219 -33.58 36.09 -82.01
C PRO A 219 -32.98 36.34 -80.60
N GLU A 220 -32.35 37.52 -80.44
CA GLU A 220 -31.63 38.03 -79.25
C GLU A 220 -32.53 38.65 -78.14
N ALA A 221 -32.01 38.72 -76.90
CA ALA A 221 -32.32 39.77 -75.90
C ALA A 221 -31.25 39.83 -74.79
N GLU A 222 -31.13 40.96 -74.08
CA GLU A 222 -29.92 41.43 -73.37
C GLU A 222 -29.72 41.02 -71.89
N GLU A 223 -28.59 41.52 -71.34
CA GLU A 223 -27.96 41.32 -70.01
C GLU A 223 -28.82 41.59 -68.75
N ALA A 224 -28.42 40.97 -67.61
CA ALA A 224 -27.83 41.71 -66.47
C ALA A 224 -27.28 40.80 -65.34
N ALA A 225 -26.19 41.28 -64.75
CA ALA A 225 -25.40 40.86 -63.57
C ALA A 225 -26.19 40.63 -62.24
N ASP A 226 -25.67 40.09 -61.11
CA ASP A 226 -24.35 39.49 -60.78
C ASP A 226 -24.37 38.67 -59.45
N ASP A 227 -23.31 37.87 -59.24
CA ASP A 227 -22.58 37.49 -58.00
C ASP A 227 -23.14 36.66 -56.80
N ALA A 228 -22.17 36.00 -56.13
CA ALA A 228 -22.04 35.72 -54.69
C ALA A 228 -22.60 34.42 -54.04
N ALA A 229 -22.03 33.28 -54.45
CA ALA A 229 -21.32 32.31 -53.58
C ALA A 229 -21.90 31.75 -52.24
N LYS A 230 -22.15 30.42 -52.27
CA LYS A 230 -21.75 29.35 -51.30
C LYS A 230 -22.46 29.07 -49.95
N GLU A 231 -22.89 27.79 -49.83
CA GLU A 231 -22.81 26.87 -48.65
C GLU A 231 -23.74 27.18 -47.43
N GLU A 232 -24.37 26.23 -46.70
CA GLU A 232 -24.27 24.75 -46.60
C GLU A 232 -25.66 24.05 -46.39
N ALA A 233 -25.71 22.76 -46.73
CA ALA A 233 -26.38 21.62 -46.04
C ALA A 233 -27.88 21.61 -45.63
N LYS A 234 -28.64 20.69 -46.26
CA LYS A 234 -29.35 19.53 -45.64
C LYS A 234 -30.03 18.67 -46.72
N ASP A 235 -29.56 17.44 -46.97
CA ASP A 235 -29.97 16.20 -46.28
C ASP A 235 -31.42 15.76 -46.54
N LYS A 236 -31.60 14.89 -47.55
CA LYS A 236 -32.73 13.95 -47.69
C LYS A 236 -32.25 12.67 -48.38
N VAL A 237 -32.44 11.53 -47.71
CA VAL A 237 -32.17 10.19 -48.25
C VAL A 237 -33.48 9.56 -48.75
N SER A 238 -33.49 9.11 -50.02
CA SER A 238 -34.42 8.11 -50.56
C SER A 238 -33.69 7.35 -51.68
N ASP A 239 -33.24 6.13 -51.43
CA ASP A 239 -33.99 4.88 -51.64
C ASP A 239 -34.08 4.45 -53.12
N LYS A 240 -33.11 3.60 -53.52
CA LYS A 240 -33.16 2.69 -54.67
C LYS A 240 -32.42 1.39 -54.32
N GLY A 241 -32.97 0.27 -54.78
CA GLY A 241 -32.68 -1.10 -54.30
C GLY A 241 -31.39 -1.78 -54.79
N PRO A 242 -31.30 -3.12 -54.63
CA PRO A 242 -30.03 -3.80 -54.38
C PRO A 242 -29.31 -4.35 -55.62
N LEU A 243 -27.99 -4.38 -55.56
CA LEU A 243 -27.14 -5.15 -56.48
C LEU A 243 -27.09 -6.62 -56.06
N ARG A 244 -27.51 -7.50 -56.98
CA ARG A 244 -27.39 -8.95 -56.88
C ARG A 244 -25.92 -9.35 -56.99
N ILE A 245 -25.51 -10.37 -56.23
CA ILE A 245 -24.26 -11.11 -56.46
C ILE A 245 -24.66 -12.57 -56.65
N ASP A 246 -24.76 -12.98 -57.90
CA ASP A 246 -24.87 -14.39 -58.26
C ASP A 246 -23.46 -15.01 -58.17
N THR A 247 -23.31 -16.04 -57.34
CA THR A 247 -22.11 -16.88 -57.35
C THR A 247 -22.56 -18.30 -57.06
N ALA A 248 -22.62 -19.11 -58.11
CA ALA A 248 -23.09 -20.49 -58.04
C ALA A 248 -22.05 -21.40 -57.37
N ALA A 249 -22.49 -22.22 -56.40
CA ALA A 249 -22.17 -23.65 -56.27
C ALA A 249 -22.60 -24.21 -54.89
N HIS A 250 -23.53 -25.17 -54.93
CA HIS A 250 -23.80 -26.27 -53.98
C HIS A 250 -23.45 -26.14 -52.47
N SER A 251 -24.48 -26.24 -51.63
CA SER A 251 -24.79 -27.52 -50.94
C SER A 251 -26.11 -27.45 -50.17
N GLU A 252 -26.78 -28.58 -50.01
CA GLU A 252 -28.11 -28.65 -49.42
C GLU A 252 -28.07 -28.59 -47.88
N THR A 253 -28.81 -27.67 -47.28
CA THR A 253 -29.58 -27.78 -46.01
C THR A 253 -30.04 -26.38 -45.58
N PRO A 254 -31.33 -26.14 -45.30
CA PRO A 254 -31.82 -24.83 -44.88
C PRO A 254 -31.51 -24.53 -43.40
N LYS A 255 -30.23 -24.32 -43.08
CA LYS A 255 -29.82 -23.72 -41.80
C LYS A 255 -30.28 -22.26 -41.80
N ARG A 256 -31.46 -22.02 -41.24
CA ARG A 256 -32.04 -20.67 -41.08
C ARG A 256 -31.01 -19.78 -40.40
N ARG A 257 -30.62 -18.69 -41.07
CA ARG A 257 -29.87 -17.61 -40.43
C ARG A 257 -30.75 -17.06 -39.30
N PRO A 258 -30.21 -16.79 -38.10
CA PRO A 258 -30.94 -15.97 -37.14
C PRO A 258 -31.26 -14.64 -37.83
N GLY A 259 -32.54 -14.26 -37.84
CA GLY A 259 -32.96 -13.00 -38.43
C GLY A 259 -32.38 -11.80 -37.68
N PRO A 260 -32.54 -10.57 -38.22
CA PRO A 260 -32.30 -9.36 -37.45
C PRO A 260 -33.04 -9.45 -36.11
N LEU A 261 -32.32 -9.19 -35.00
CA LEU A 261 -32.85 -9.31 -33.65
C LEU A 261 -34.03 -8.34 -33.48
N ASP A 262 -35.25 -8.88 -33.46
CA ASP A 262 -36.46 -8.05 -33.39
C ASP A 262 -36.69 -7.56 -31.95
N LEU A 263 -36.40 -6.27 -31.75
CA LEU A 263 -36.57 -5.57 -30.47
C LEU A 263 -38.02 -5.10 -30.24
N SER A 264 -38.97 -5.42 -31.14
CA SER A 264 -40.37 -5.01 -31.03
C SER A 264 -41.08 -5.56 -29.78
N GLY A 265 -40.64 -6.73 -29.30
CA GLY A 265 -41.11 -7.35 -28.06
C GLY A 265 -40.49 -6.78 -26.77
N THR A 266 -39.34 -6.11 -26.86
CA THR A 266 -38.64 -5.52 -25.69
C THR A 266 -39.04 -4.05 -25.46
N LYS A 267 -40.35 -3.81 -25.30
CA LYS A 267 -40.90 -2.53 -24.81
C LYS A 267 -40.99 -2.46 -23.28
N VAL A 268 -40.51 -3.47 -22.58
CA VAL A 268 -40.19 -3.34 -21.15
C VAL A 268 -38.88 -2.54 -21.08
N PRO A 269 -38.84 -1.38 -20.41
CA PRO A 269 -37.58 -0.69 -20.19
C PRO A 269 -36.72 -1.57 -19.27
N ILE A 270 -35.81 -2.34 -19.86
CA ILE A 270 -34.77 -3.04 -19.10
C ILE A 270 -33.99 -1.93 -18.40
N PRO A 271 -34.01 -1.84 -17.05
CA PRO A 271 -33.27 -0.82 -16.37
C PRO A 271 -31.79 -1.05 -16.71
N VAL A 272 -31.16 -0.06 -17.34
CA VAL A 272 -29.71 -0.04 -17.46
C VAL A 272 -29.15 -0.27 -16.06
N PRO A 273 -28.27 -1.28 -15.86
CA PRO A 273 -27.75 -1.56 -14.54
C PRO A 273 -27.12 -0.28 -14.01
N LEU A 274 -27.60 0.17 -12.86
CA LEU A 274 -27.14 1.42 -12.27
C LEU A 274 -25.62 1.32 -12.12
N PRO A 275 -24.84 2.33 -12.58
CA PRO A 275 -23.40 2.31 -12.36
C PRO A 275 -23.15 2.15 -10.86
N SER A 276 -22.21 1.27 -10.51
CA SER A 276 -21.96 0.93 -9.10
C SER A 276 -21.73 2.21 -8.29
N ALA A 277 -22.27 2.27 -7.06
CA ALA A 277 -22.31 3.52 -6.31
C ALA A 277 -20.92 4.17 -6.18
N LEU A 278 -19.88 3.34 -6.03
CA LEU A 278 -18.47 3.74 -6.00
C LEU A 278 -17.95 4.35 -7.32
N ALA A 279 -18.46 3.91 -8.49
CA ALA A 279 -18.08 4.49 -9.78
C ALA A 279 -18.66 5.90 -10.00
N THR A 280 -19.77 6.22 -9.35
CA THR A 280 -20.38 7.57 -9.37
C THR A 280 -20.00 8.45 -8.17
N ALA A 281 -19.41 7.86 -7.12
CA ALA A 281 -19.07 8.57 -5.89
C ALA A 281 -17.99 9.64 -6.12
N ARG A 282 -18.12 10.77 -5.41
CA ARG A 282 -17.08 11.80 -5.34
C ARG A 282 -16.13 11.50 -4.19
N VAL A 283 -14.85 11.80 -4.38
CA VAL A 283 -13.86 11.72 -3.29
C VAL A 283 -14.18 12.79 -2.25
N ILE A 284 -14.06 12.42 -0.97
CA ILE A 284 -14.32 13.30 0.17
C ILE A 284 -13.16 14.30 0.29
N GLU A 285 -13.46 15.60 0.22
CA GLU A 285 -12.47 16.69 0.34
C GLU A 285 -12.36 17.26 1.77
N ASP A 286 -13.46 17.22 2.55
CA ASP A 286 -13.54 17.62 3.96
C ASP A 286 -14.43 16.64 4.75
N LEU A 287 -13.99 16.29 5.96
CA LEU A 287 -14.67 15.38 6.88
C LEU A 287 -15.89 16.02 7.56
N GLY A 288 -15.88 17.35 7.78
CA GLY A 288 -16.99 18.06 8.41
C GLY A 288 -18.21 18.21 7.50
N SER A 289 -18.00 18.19 6.19
CA SER A 289 -19.05 18.31 5.18
C SER A 289 -20.03 17.12 5.09
N ILE A 290 -19.72 15.98 5.72
CA ILE A 290 -20.48 14.72 5.55
C ILE A 290 -21.18 14.33 6.85
N ALA A 291 -22.51 14.35 6.81
CA ALA A 291 -23.35 13.77 7.84
C ALA A 291 -23.40 12.24 7.70
N TYR A 292 -23.06 11.52 8.77
CA TYR A 292 -23.21 10.07 8.87
C TYR A 292 -24.57 9.72 9.49
N PRO A 293 -25.27 8.66 9.03
CA PRO A 293 -26.52 8.22 9.63
C PRO A 293 -26.36 7.77 11.09
N GLU A 294 -27.45 7.80 11.86
CA GLU A 294 -27.44 7.34 13.25
C GLU A 294 -26.92 5.88 13.36
N GLY A 295 -26.08 5.64 14.36
CA GLY A 295 -25.40 4.35 14.57
C GLY A 295 -24.09 4.17 13.80
N ILE A 296 -23.80 4.96 12.77
CA ILE A 296 -22.49 5.02 12.10
C ILE A 296 -21.66 6.12 12.75
N LYS A 297 -20.47 5.79 13.27
CA LYS A 297 -19.57 6.78 13.88
C LYS A 297 -18.92 7.62 12.78
N SER A 298 -18.81 8.93 12.99
CA SER A 298 -17.98 9.79 12.14
C SER A 298 -16.47 9.54 12.40
N PRO A 299 -15.59 9.87 11.44
CA PRO A 299 -14.14 9.86 11.63
C PRO A 299 -13.70 10.76 12.79
N LYS A 300 -12.73 10.30 13.59
CA LYS A 300 -12.15 11.10 14.68
C LYS A 300 -11.40 12.33 14.13
N VAL A 301 -12.01 13.51 14.27
CA VAL A 301 -11.47 14.80 13.80
C VAL A 301 -10.13 15.14 14.48
N GLU A 302 -9.93 14.72 15.73
CA GLU A 302 -8.67 14.89 16.49
C GLU A 302 -7.44 14.29 15.77
N LEU A 303 -7.62 13.19 15.02
CA LEU A 303 -6.54 12.58 14.23
C LEU A 303 -6.18 13.39 12.98
N ASN A 304 -7.01 14.37 12.63
CA ASN A 304 -7.01 15.09 11.35
C ASN A 304 -6.77 16.60 11.48
N VAL A 305 -6.59 17.14 12.70
CA VAL A 305 -6.39 18.59 12.94
C VAL A 305 -5.23 19.18 12.14
N ASN A 306 -4.16 18.41 11.92
CA ASN A 306 -2.98 18.79 11.13
C ASN A 306 -2.91 18.07 9.76
N ALA A 307 -3.97 17.39 9.35
CA ALA A 307 -4.03 16.68 8.07
C ALA A 307 -4.24 17.65 6.90
N LYS A 308 -3.59 17.39 5.77
CA LYS A 308 -3.88 18.11 4.52
C LYS A 308 -5.16 17.56 3.90
N GLN A 309 -5.97 18.42 3.29
CA GLN A 309 -7.18 18.03 2.55
C GLN A 309 -6.92 16.83 1.62
N GLY A 310 -7.81 15.84 1.66
CA GLY A 310 -7.68 14.57 0.93
C GLY A 310 -6.66 13.56 1.51
N LYS A 311 -5.95 13.86 2.61
CA LYS A 311 -5.05 12.91 3.33
C LYS A 311 -5.54 12.64 4.75
N PHE A 312 -6.72 12.04 4.85
CA PHE A 312 -7.37 11.76 6.12
C PHE A 312 -6.83 10.51 6.82
N ARG A 313 -6.72 10.60 8.14
CA ARG A 313 -6.37 9.51 9.06
C ARG A 313 -7.66 9.01 9.69
N TYR A 314 -7.97 7.74 9.46
CA TYR A 314 -9.14 7.09 10.03
C TYR A 314 -8.73 6.19 11.19
N ASP A 315 -9.53 6.17 12.26
CA ASP A 315 -9.31 5.24 13.36
C ASP A 315 -9.86 3.85 13.03
N ARG A 316 -9.35 2.84 13.73
CA ARG A 316 -9.68 1.44 13.48
C ARG A 316 -11.18 1.15 13.59
N GLU A 317 -11.87 1.76 14.54
CA GLU A 317 -13.31 1.56 14.74
C GLU A 317 -14.16 2.12 13.60
N PHE A 318 -13.74 3.24 12.99
CA PHE A 318 -14.39 3.78 11.80
C PHE A 318 -14.23 2.80 10.62
N LEU A 319 -12.99 2.39 10.32
CA LEU A 319 -12.71 1.51 9.17
C LEU A 319 -13.42 0.15 9.26
N LEU A 320 -13.57 -0.43 10.46
CA LEU A 320 -14.27 -1.71 10.62
C LEU A 320 -15.77 -1.66 10.33
N GLN A 321 -16.42 -0.48 10.37
CA GLN A 321 -17.86 -0.38 10.04
C GLN A 321 -18.12 -0.71 8.57
N PHE A 322 -17.19 -0.37 7.68
CA PHE A 322 -17.28 -0.67 6.25
C PHE A 322 -17.10 -2.15 5.92
N MET A 323 -16.51 -2.95 6.81
CA MET A 323 -16.33 -4.40 6.60
C MET A 323 -17.66 -5.15 6.45
N ALA A 324 -18.72 -4.68 7.12
CA ALA A 324 -20.06 -5.26 7.00
C ALA A 324 -20.82 -4.79 5.74
N ILE A 325 -20.39 -3.69 5.13
CA ILE A 325 -21.08 -2.95 4.06
C ILE A 325 -20.43 -3.22 2.70
N CYS A 326 -19.11 -3.03 2.59
CA CYS A 326 -18.32 -3.20 1.37
C CYS A 326 -17.98 -4.68 1.10
N LYS A 327 -19.02 -5.51 0.94
CA LYS A 327 -18.90 -6.95 0.62
C LYS A 327 -18.74 -7.23 -0.87
N GLU A 328 -19.12 -6.29 -1.72
CA GLU A 328 -18.99 -6.39 -3.17
C GLU A 328 -17.53 -6.23 -3.59
N LYS A 329 -17.02 -7.15 -4.41
CA LYS A 329 -15.66 -7.09 -4.94
C LYS A 329 -15.62 -5.99 -6.02
N PRO A 330 -14.77 -4.95 -5.89
CA PRO A 330 -14.68 -3.92 -6.91
C PRO A 330 -14.05 -4.48 -8.19
N ASP A 331 -14.61 -4.13 -9.35
CA ASP A 331 -14.22 -4.64 -10.68
C ASP A 331 -12.75 -4.39 -11.05
N SER A 332 -12.12 -3.38 -10.42
CA SER A 332 -10.71 -3.03 -10.63
C SER A 332 -9.72 -3.84 -9.79
N LEU A 333 -10.19 -4.70 -8.88
CA LEU A 333 -9.32 -5.56 -8.09
C LEU A 333 -8.95 -6.82 -8.88
N PRO A 334 -7.65 -7.13 -9.06
CA PRO A 334 -7.23 -8.41 -9.61
C PRO A 334 -7.90 -9.60 -8.88
N PRO A 335 -8.07 -10.76 -9.52
CA PRO A 335 -8.48 -11.99 -8.84
C PRO A 335 -7.65 -12.20 -7.58
N LEU A 336 -8.30 -12.47 -6.44
CA LEU A 336 -7.62 -12.52 -5.15
C LEU A 336 -6.56 -13.65 -5.12
N ASP A 337 -6.82 -14.72 -5.87
CA ASP A 337 -5.92 -15.83 -6.18
C ASP A 337 -4.57 -15.36 -6.77
N ALA A 338 -4.58 -14.31 -7.61
CA ALA A 338 -3.38 -13.74 -8.22
C ALA A 338 -2.57 -12.84 -7.24
N ILE A 339 -3.17 -12.47 -6.11
CA ILE A 339 -2.55 -11.72 -5.01
C ILE A 339 -2.16 -12.67 -3.84
N GLY A 340 -2.55 -13.95 -3.91
CA GLY A 340 -2.33 -14.93 -2.84
C GLY A 340 -3.28 -14.78 -1.66
N LEU A 341 -4.41 -14.10 -1.85
CA LEU A 341 -5.49 -13.94 -0.88
C LEU A 341 -6.63 -14.90 -1.23
N GLU A 342 -6.36 -16.20 -1.12
CA GLU A 342 -7.36 -17.25 -1.34
C GLU A 342 -8.59 -17.02 -0.42
N PRO A 343 -9.83 -17.27 -0.88
CA PRO A 343 -11.03 -17.08 -0.06
C PRO A 343 -11.10 -18.10 1.07
N ALA A 344 -10.44 -17.78 2.18
CA ALA A 344 -10.46 -18.60 3.39
C ALA A 344 -11.88 -18.66 3.99
N ASP A 345 -12.68 -19.63 3.54
CA ASP A 345 -13.77 -20.20 4.32
C ASP A 345 -13.22 -20.52 5.72
N GLN A 346 -13.91 -20.04 6.75
CA GLN A 346 -13.33 -19.64 8.05
C GLN A 346 -12.83 -20.79 8.95
N ASN A 347 -11.83 -21.54 8.50
CA ASN A 347 -11.13 -22.56 9.28
C ASN A 347 -9.67 -22.15 9.49
N PHE A 348 -9.44 -21.17 10.36
CA PHE A 348 -8.11 -20.85 10.91
C PHE A 348 -7.59 -21.96 11.85
N ALA A 349 -7.41 -23.16 11.31
CA ALA A 349 -6.52 -24.14 11.91
C ALA A 349 -5.10 -23.57 11.84
N MET A 350 -4.54 -23.24 13.01
CA MET A 350 -3.16 -22.76 13.17
C MET A 350 -2.15 -23.87 12.85
N SER A 351 -2.01 -24.23 11.58
CA SER A 351 -1.04 -25.20 11.08
C SER A 351 0.37 -24.61 11.13
N ARG A 352 0.96 -24.71 12.33
CA ARG A 352 2.40 -24.63 12.55
C ARG A 352 3.14 -25.61 11.64
N GLY A 353 4.14 -25.11 10.90
CA GLY A 353 5.26 -25.92 10.41
C GLY A 353 5.35 -26.01 8.88
N GLY A 354 6.45 -25.50 8.31
CA GLY A 354 6.67 -25.50 6.87
C GLY A 354 7.98 -24.83 6.42
N SER A 355 9.10 -25.08 7.11
CA SER A 355 10.42 -24.66 6.62
C SER A 355 10.90 -25.61 5.52
N GLY A 356 11.17 -25.12 4.30
CA GLY A 356 11.60 -26.04 3.23
C GLY A 356 11.82 -25.47 1.82
N ARG A 357 12.91 -24.72 1.62
CA ARG A 357 13.71 -24.64 0.38
C ARG A 357 13.00 -24.22 -0.93
N ARG A 358 13.24 -22.96 -1.30
CA ARG A 358 13.01 -22.37 -2.64
C ARG A 358 13.80 -23.14 -3.70
N THR A 359 13.20 -23.42 -4.85
CA THR A 359 13.87 -23.99 -6.02
C THR A 359 14.60 -22.89 -6.81
N SER A 360 15.93 -22.83 -6.74
CA SER A 360 16.72 -21.85 -7.51
C SER A 360 17.31 -22.47 -8.78
N SER A 361 16.62 -22.26 -9.90
CA SER A 361 17.18 -22.47 -11.23
C SER A 361 18.07 -21.30 -11.64
N ALA A 362 19.39 -21.49 -11.68
CA ALA A 362 20.32 -20.69 -12.49
C ALA A 362 21.70 -21.34 -12.54
N SER A 363 22.12 -21.78 -13.73
CA SER A 363 23.48 -22.19 -14.04
C SER A 363 24.39 -20.97 -14.22
N MET A 364 25.46 -20.84 -13.42
CA MET A 364 26.61 -19.98 -13.72
C MET A 364 27.91 -20.65 -13.21
N PRO A 365 28.96 -20.81 -14.04
CA PRO A 365 30.26 -21.29 -13.59
C PRO A 365 31.11 -20.16 -12.98
N PRO A 366 32.08 -20.47 -12.10
CA PRO A 366 32.93 -19.46 -11.45
C PRO A 366 34.10 -19.01 -12.34
N PRO A 367 34.63 -17.78 -12.15
CA PRO A 367 35.84 -17.32 -12.83
C PRO A 367 37.10 -17.92 -12.20
N ALA A 368 38.03 -18.40 -13.04
CA ALA A 368 39.36 -18.81 -12.61
C ALA A 368 40.39 -17.71 -12.93
N SER A 369 41.17 -17.31 -11.94
CA SER A 369 42.24 -16.32 -12.06
C SER A 369 43.61 -16.94 -11.80
N THR A 370 44.37 -17.28 -12.86
CA THR A 370 45.85 -17.43 -12.79
C THR A 370 46.49 -17.29 -14.16
N ALA A 371 47.67 -16.67 -14.16
CA ALA A 371 48.50 -16.30 -15.30
C ALA A 371 48.85 -17.39 -16.34
N ALA A 372 49.01 -16.96 -17.59
CA ALA A 372 49.90 -17.57 -18.58
C ALA A 372 50.54 -16.48 -19.46
N ARG A 373 51.66 -16.82 -20.12
CA ARG A 373 52.60 -15.90 -20.77
C ARG A 373 52.36 -15.77 -22.29
N GLN A 374 53.17 -14.90 -22.91
CA GLN A 374 53.46 -14.75 -24.35
C GLN A 374 52.40 -13.98 -25.17
N ALA A 375 52.70 -13.27 -26.25
CA ALA A 375 53.87 -12.53 -26.76
C ALA A 375 53.57 -12.17 -28.22
N SER A 376 54.12 -11.03 -28.70
CA SER A 376 54.31 -10.65 -30.11
C SER A 376 53.11 -10.18 -30.96
N ILE A 377 53.44 -9.32 -31.93
CA ILE A 377 52.64 -8.80 -33.07
C ILE A 377 51.50 -7.83 -32.65
N GLY A 378 51.39 -6.60 -33.18
CA GLY A 378 52.32 -5.85 -34.03
C GLY A 378 51.61 -4.76 -34.85
N LEU A 379 51.97 -3.49 -34.64
CA LEU A 379 52.21 -2.44 -35.64
C LEU A 379 52.82 -1.20 -34.95
#